data_AF-A0AA96W4L5-F1
#
_entry.id   AF-A0AA96W4L5-F1
#
_cell.length_a   1.000
_cell.length_b   1.000
_cell.length_c   1.000
_cell.angle_alpha   90.00
_cell.angle_beta   90.00
_cell.angle_gamma   90.00
#
_symmetry.space_group_name_H-M   'P 1'
#
loop_
_entity.id
_entity.type
_entity.pdbx_description
1 polymer ?
#
loop_
_entity_poly.entity_id
_entity_poly.type
_entity_poly.pdbx_seq_one_letter_code
_entity_poly.pdbx_strand_id
1 'polypeptide(L)'
;MRGTAVPATTTGALHSTGPADFFGELYISFWIPTAVLTAALVIKLPSIVKLWRDSLLRAVGGLLLLACCVFVFAVPSVIAWTNRVVGVPNVAAPWVYSLITAFCACCLLMIVAWRNGPADRSPATRRLMRWVVAVYAAVIVVLWALFALADVPRERLRDLDTYYATTPFMREEILLYLVAHTAACLITYRLIRNWVRAESLDVWLRGGLQALALGCALNLVFDAAKLTAVVARWTGHDLDWLSTDVAPPAAALAAICIAVGFILPHSGQYLQDRWRVRTSHRRLRPLYLLTRTVDDSRVPFALRATPELRLTRRETFIRDALLRLTRHLDEDLRRRAYGAALDLGHEAGRAKALAAAVAIQDAVATRRRSPENGVTATLVAGPLVFPGLGTGTGAGSGSAGGSGEGSGAGLGSGLGSGDPAGAPGRAVFPEFTVSSDPTDLLKDIEAVSLALREQAEIEAVRARAAASPAKSGAPARE
;
A
#
# COMPACT_ATOMS: atom_id res chain seq x y z
N MET A 1 -7.62 -85.19 13.50
CA MET A 1 -6.66 -84.66 12.52
C MET A 1 -7.37 -83.61 11.67
N ARG A 2 -6.77 -82.40 11.59
CA ARG A 2 -7.03 -81.28 10.66
C ARG A 2 -8.40 -80.58 10.71
N GLY A 3 -8.36 -79.33 11.19
CA GLY A 3 -9.16 -78.21 10.68
C GLY A 3 -8.30 -76.95 10.79
N THR A 4 -7.42 -76.71 9.80
CA THR A 4 -7.58 -75.69 8.74
C THR A 4 -7.87 -74.29 9.29
N ALA A 5 -6.79 -73.50 9.34
CA ALA A 5 -6.81 -72.06 9.44
C ALA A 5 -7.52 -71.43 8.23
N VAL A 6 -8.30 -70.37 8.49
CA VAL A 6 -8.70 -69.35 7.53
C VAL A 6 -8.28 -68.01 8.15
N PRO A 7 -7.52 -67.16 7.43
CA PRO A 7 -6.88 -65.99 8.02
C PRO A 7 -7.86 -64.81 8.15
N ALA A 8 -7.59 -63.99 9.17
CA ALA A 8 -8.29 -62.75 9.47
C ALA A 8 -8.33 -61.81 8.27
N THR A 9 -9.54 -61.50 7.82
CA THR A 9 -9.81 -60.34 6.98
C THR A 9 -9.60 -59.10 7.84
N THR A 10 -8.59 -58.31 7.47
CA THR A 10 -8.37 -56.94 7.93
C THR A 10 -9.60 -56.09 7.63
N THR A 11 -10.52 -56.02 8.58
CA THR A 11 -11.53 -54.95 8.58
C THR A 11 -10.82 -53.71 9.10
N GLY A 12 -10.37 -52.87 8.16
CA GLY A 12 -9.91 -51.53 8.46
C GLY A 12 -10.97 -50.84 9.31
N ALA A 13 -10.58 -50.51 10.54
CA ALA A 13 -11.32 -49.58 11.36
C ALA A 13 -11.37 -48.27 10.58
N LEU A 14 -12.50 -48.03 9.92
CA LEU A 14 -12.94 -46.69 9.58
C LEU A 14 -12.91 -45.91 10.89
N HIS A 15 -11.86 -45.12 11.07
CA HIS A 15 -11.81 -44.06 12.07
C HIS A 15 -13.10 -43.25 11.87
N SER A 16 -14.06 -43.44 12.77
CA SER A 16 -15.14 -42.49 12.95
C SER A 16 -14.48 -41.22 13.47
N THR A 17 -14.05 -40.35 12.55
CA THR A 17 -13.67 -38.96 12.83
C THR A 17 -14.88 -38.29 13.45
N GLY A 18 -14.98 -38.38 14.77
CA GLY A 18 -15.91 -37.57 15.52
C GLY A 18 -15.51 -36.10 15.38
N PRO A 19 -16.47 -35.15 15.40
CA PRO A 19 -16.15 -33.73 15.40
C PRO A 19 -15.08 -33.37 16.44
N ALA A 20 -15.07 -34.04 17.59
CA ALA A 20 -14.07 -33.88 18.64
C ALA A 20 -12.60 -34.08 18.20
N ASP A 21 -12.30 -35.01 17.27
CA ASP A 21 -10.92 -35.21 16.78
C ASP A 21 -10.51 -34.11 15.78
N PHE A 22 -11.45 -33.62 14.97
CA PHE A 22 -11.24 -32.46 14.09
C PHE A 22 -11.04 -31.17 14.91
N PHE A 23 -11.73 -31.05 16.06
CA PHE A 23 -11.56 -29.93 16.99
C PHE A 23 -10.32 -30.08 17.88
N GLY A 24 -9.84 -31.31 18.12
CA GLY A 24 -8.52 -31.59 18.70
C GLY A 24 -7.38 -31.10 17.82
N GLU A 25 -7.50 -31.22 16.49
CA GLU A 25 -6.60 -30.57 15.53
C GLU A 25 -6.75 -29.03 15.52
N LEU A 26 -7.92 -28.49 15.83
CA LEU A 26 -8.08 -27.05 16.08
C LEU A 26 -7.46 -26.59 17.41
N TYR A 27 -7.04 -27.48 18.31
CA TYR A 27 -6.27 -27.09 19.49
C TYR A 27 -4.82 -26.67 19.14
N ILE A 28 -4.28 -27.20 18.02
CA ILE A 28 -3.10 -26.64 17.33
C ILE A 28 -3.40 -25.25 16.75
N SER A 29 -4.68 -24.88 16.62
CA SER A 29 -5.18 -23.62 16.04
C SER A 29 -5.29 -22.44 17.01
N PHE A 30 -4.81 -22.49 18.26
CA PHE A 30 -4.50 -21.23 18.99
C PHE A 30 -3.10 -20.71 18.65
N TRP A 31 -2.18 -21.61 18.32
CA TRP A 31 -0.85 -21.24 17.83
C TRP A 31 -0.89 -20.68 16.43
N ILE A 32 -1.86 -21.05 15.58
CA ILE A 32 -1.97 -20.54 14.21
C ILE A 32 -2.31 -19.03 14.21
N PRO A 33 -3.39 -18.54 14.85
CA PRO A 33 -3.66 -17.11 14.99
C PRO A 33 -2.53 -16.40 15.72
N THR A 34 -1.98 -16.97 16.79
CA THR A 34 -0.86 -16.37 17.51
C THR A 34 0.37 -16.23 16.61
N ALA A 35 0.70 -17.25 15.81
CA ALA A 35 1.80 -17.22 14.85
C ALA A 35 1.52 -16.29 13.67
N VAL A 36 0.27 -16.20 13.19
CA VAL A 36 -0.15 -15.27 12.13
C VAL A 36 -0.10 -13.83 12.62
N LEU A 37 -0.59 -13.54 13.84
CA LEU A 37 -0.50 -12.24 14.49
C LEU A 37 0.95 -11.88 14.81
N THR A 38 1.75 -12.83 15.28
CA THR A 38 3.17 -12.64 15.53
C THR A 38 3.93 -12.41 14.23
N ALA A 39 3.63 -13.16 13.16
CA ALA A 39 4.22 -12.94 11.84
C ALA A 39 3.79 -11.58 11.27
N ALA A 40 2.52 -11.19 11.40
CA ALA A 40 2.03 -9.87 11.03
C ALA A 40 2.76 -8.76 11.81
N LEU A 41 2.94 -8.94 13.12
CA LEU A 41 3.70 -8.04 13.99
C LEU A 41 5.15 -7.95 13.53
N VAL A 42 5.83 -9.09 13.32
CA VAL A 42 7.22 -9.15 12.85
C VAL A 42 7.39 -8.54 11.45
N ILE A 43 6.43 -8.73 10.55
CA ILE A 43 6.44 -8.12 9.21
C ILE A 43 6.26 -6.60 9.30
N LYS A 44 5.40 -6.10 10.20
CA LYS A 44 5.22 -4.66 10.43
C LYS A 44 6.27 -4.05 11.36
N LEU A 45 7.02 -4.84 12.13
CA LEU A 45 7.98 -4.37 13.13
C LEU A 45 9.05 -3.44 12.52
N PRO A 46 9.66 -3.71 11.34
CA PRO A 46 10.64 -2.82 10.74
C PRO A 46 10.04 -1.48 10.35
N SER A 47 8.79 -1.47 9.85
CA SER A 47 8.07 -0.25 9.48
C SER A 47 7.65 0.55 10.72
N ILE A 48 7.22 -0.14 11.78
CA ILE A 48 6.88 0.46 13.08
C ILE A 48 8.13 1.07 13.72
N VAL A 49 9.26 0.36 13.73
CA VAL A 49 10.53 0.83 14.32
C VAL A 49 11.12 1.97 13.50
N LYS A 50 11.07 1.91 12.16
CA LYS A 50 11.65 2.94 11.28
C LYS A 50 10.83 4.24 11.24
N LEU A 51 9.51 4.16 11.43
CA LEU A 51 8.60 5.33 11.48
C LEU A 51 8.00 5.52 12.89
N TRP A 52 8.72 5.14 13.95
CA TRP A 52 8.21 5.22 15.33
C TRP A 52 7.87 6.66 15.80
N ARG A 53 8.31 7.67 15.05
CA ARG A 53 7.94 9.09 15.24
C ARG A 53 6.49 9.40 14.85
N ASP A 54 5.85 8.59 14.01
CA ASP A 54 4.46 8.81 13.62
C ASP A 54 3.50 8.25 14.68
N SER A 55 2.71 9.15 15.27
CA SER A 55 1.77 8.82 16.35
C SER A 55 0.76 7.74 15.96
N LEU A 56 0.37 7.68 14.67
CA LEU A 56 -0.58 6.71 14.14
C LEU A 56 0.03 5.31 14.04
N LEU A 57 1.28 5.18 13.58
CA LEU A 57 1.96 3.88 13.51
C LEU A 57 2.27 3.33 14.90
N ARG A 58 2.58 4.20 15.86
CA ARG A 58 2.72 3.81 17.28
C ARG A 58 1.41 3.27 17.86
N ALA A 59 0.28 3.92 17.58
CA ALA A 59 -1.03 3.46 18.03
C ALA A 59 -1.41 2.11 17.43
N VAL A 60 -1.20 1.91 16.12
CA VAL A 60 -1.45 0.63 15.44
C VAL A 60 -0.52 -0.47 15.97
N GLY A 61 0.77 -0.18 16.17
CA GLY A 61 1.73 -1.13 16.74
C GLY A 61 1.37 -1.54 18.17
N GLY A 62 0.96 -0.57 19.00
CA GLY A 62 0.47 -0.83 20.36
C GLY A 62 -0.80 -1.68 20.37
N LEU A 63 -1.73 -1.44 19.44
CA LEU A 63 -2.94 -2.26 19.32
C LEU A 63 -2.60 -3.70 18.91
N LEU A 64 -1.70 -3.90 17.94
CA LEU A 64 -1.25 -5.23 17.53
C LEU A 64 -0.55 -5.98 18.69
N LEU A 65 0.30 -5.29 19.44
CA LEU A 65 0.96 -5.86 20.62
C LEU A 65 -0.07 -6.28 21.66
N LEU A 66 -1.04 -5.42 21.96
CA LEU A 66 -2.11 -5.72 22.91
C LEU A 66 -2.96 -6.91 22.44
N ALA A 67 -3.28 -7.01 21.15
CA ALA A 67 -3.95 -8.17 20.58
C ALA A 67 -3.12 -9.45 20.79
N CYS A 68 -1.81 -9.40 20.52
CA CYS A 68 -0.93 -10.55 20.76
C CYS A 68 -0.94 -10.96 22.23
N CYS A 69 -0.91 -10.00 23.17
CA CYS A 69 -1.02 -10.27 24.59
C CYS A 69 -2.34 -10.99 24.92
N VAL A 70 -3.49 -10.52 24.40
CA VAL A 70 -4.80 -11.19 24.60
C VAL A 70 -4.71 -12.67 24.20
N PHE A 71 -4.19 -12.98 23.02
CA PHE A 71 -4.09 -14.37 22.56
C PHE A 71 -3.15 -15.21 23.41
N VAL A 72 -1.98 -14.69 23.78
CA VAL A 72 -1.01 -15.41 24.60
C VAL A 72 -1.58 -15.70 25.99
N PHE A 73 -2.19 -14.71 26.65
CA PHE A 73 -2.77 -14.89 27.99
C PHE A 73 -4.06 -15.71 28.00
N ALA A 74 -4.76 -15.81 26.87
CA ALA A 74 -5.94 -16.66 26.72
C ALA A 74 -5.60 -18.15 26.51
N VAL A 75 -4.32 -18.52 26.31
CA VAL A 75 -3.93 -19.93 26.15
C VAL A 75 -4.09 -20.67 27.49
N PRO A 76 -4.79 -21.83 27.55
CA PRO A 76 -5.03 -22.54 28.82
C PRO A 76 -3.77 -22.90 29.63
N SER A 77 -2.64 -23.15 28.96
CA SER A 77 -1.36 -23.37 29.65
C SER A 77 -0.81 -22.11 30.33
N VAL A 78 -1.00 -20.94 29.72
CA VAL A 78 -0.62 -19.63 30.27
C VAL A 78 -1.59 -19.20 31.36
N ILE A 79 -2.89 -19.49 31.21
CA ILE A 79 -3.91 -19.30 32.27
C ILE A 79 -3.51 -20.11 33.51
N ALA A 80 -3.25 -21.41 33.35
CA ALA A 80 -2.85 -22.28 34.46
C ALA A 80 -1.52 -21.82 35.10
N TRP A 81 -0.56 -21.36 34.28
CA TRP A 81 0.69 -20.80 34.79
C TRP A 81 0.44 -19.53 35.62
N THR A 82 -0.41 -18.63 35.13
CA THR A 82 -0.74 -17.36 35.80
C THR A 82 -1.42 -17.63 37.15
N ASN A 83 -2.40 -18.53 37.18
CA ASN A 83 -3.06 -18.93 38.42
C ASN A 83 -2.08 -19.52 39.44
N ARG A 84 -1.13 -20.37 39.00
CA ARG A 84 -0.09 -20.92 39.88
C ARG A 84 0.89 -19.88 40.42
N VAL A 85 1.30 -18.92 39.60
CA VAL A 85 2.28 -17.88 39.99
C VAL A 85 1.68 -16.92 41.02
N VAL A 86 0.42 -16.54 40.83
CA VAL A 86 -0.29 -15.66 41.76
C VAL A 86 -0.76 -16.43 43.00
N GLY A 87 -0.98 -17.74 42.87
CA GLY A 87 -1.45 -18.60 43.96
C GLY A 87 -2.97 -18.51 44.22
N VAL A 88 -3.71 -17.82 43.34
CA VAL A 88 -5.17 -17.65 43.43
C VAL A 88 -5.81 -18.37 42.23
N PRO A 89 -6.74 -19.32 42.47
CA PRO A 89 -7.42 -20.01 41.38
C PRO A 89 -8.22 -19.01 40.53
N ASN A 90 -8.23 -19.22 39.21
CA ASN A 90 -8.99 -18.42 38.24
C ASN A 90 -8.63 -16.93 38.12
N VAL A 91 -7.57 -16.43 38.78
CA VAL A 91 -7.16 -15.01 38.70
C VAL A 91 -6.75 -14.57 37.28
N ALA A 92 -6.41 -15.51 36.42
CA ALA A 92 -6.21 -15.25 34.99
C ALA A 92 -7.49 -14.75 34.28
N ALA A 93 -8.70 -15.03 34.80
CA ALA A 93 -9.96 -14.60 34.19
C ALA A 93 -10.11 -13.07 34.15
N PRO A 94 -10.10 -12.34 35.29
CA PRO A 94 -10.20 -10.88 35.27
C PRO A 94 -9.03 -10.23 34.53
N TRP A 95 -7.85 -10.86 34.52
CA TRP A 95 -6.70 -10.41 33.74
C TRP A 95 -6.96 -10.48 32.23
N VAL A 96 -7.39 -11.63 31.71
CA VAL A 96 -7.71 -11.81 30.28
C VAL A 96 -8.87 -10.90 29.87
N TYR A 97 -9.94 -10.84 30.67
CA TYR A 97 -11.06 -9.94 30.41
C TYR A 97 -10.61 -8.48 30.37
N SER A 98 -9.74 -8.04 31.28
CA SER A 98 -9.17 -6.68 31.27
C SER A 98 -8.40 -6.38 29.98
N LEU A 99 -7.60 -7.33 29.48
CA LEU A 99 -6.87 -7.18 28.22
C LEU A 99 -7.82 -7.07 27.02
N ILE A 100 -8.88 -7.90 26.98
CA ILE A 100 -9.90 -7.84 25.94
C ILE A 100 -10.64 -6.49 25.98
N THR A 101 -11.08 -6.07 27.17
CA THR A 101 -11.76 -4.78 27.38
C THR A 101 -10.87 -3.60 26.99
N ALA A 102 -9.59 -3.62 27.35
CA ALA A 102 -8.62 -2.60 26.95
C ALA A 102 -8.39 -2.59 25.44
N PHE A 103 -8.28 -3.76 24.81
CA PHE A 103 -8.15 -3.88 23.36
C PHE A 103 -9.36 -3.28 22.64
N CYS A 104 -10.58 -3.58 23.08
CA CYS A 104 -11.80 -2.98 22.58
C CYS A 104 -11.83 -1.46 22.72
N ALA A 105 -11.42 -0.94 23.89
CA ALA A 105 -11.31 0.49 24.11
C ALA A 105 -10.31 1.14 23.14
N CYS A 106 -9.14 0.54 22.95
CA CYS A 106 -8.13 1.02 22.00
C CYS A 106 -8.65 1.01 20.55
N CYS A 107 -9.38 -0.03 20.14
CA CYS A 107 -10.04 -0.10 18.83
C CYS A 107 -11.03 1.06 18.62
N LEU A 108 -11.91 1.30 19.60
CA LEU A 108 -12.86 2.42 19.55
C LEU A 108 -12.18 3.77 19.50
N LEU A 109 -11.15 3.99 20.33
CA LEU A 109 -10.38 5.23 20.34
C LEU A 109 -9.68 5.47 19.00
N MET A 110 -9.15 4.43 18.37
CA MET A 110 -8.54 4.54 17.05
C MET A 110 -9.58 4.91 15.98
N ILE A 111 -10.77 4.31 16.01
CA ILE A 111 -11.86 4.66 15.09
C ILE A 111 -12.31 6.11 15.28
N VAL A 112 -12.45 6.57 16.52
CA VAL A 112 -12.78 7.97 16.83
C VAL A 112 -11.69 8.91 16.33
N ALA A 113 -10.42 8.57 16.53
CA ALA A 113 -9.29 9.36 16.05
C ALA A 113 -9.23 9.42 14.51
N TRP A 114 -9.58 8.33 13.82
CA TRP A 114 -9.64 8.31 12.35
C TRP A 114 -10.84 9.07 11.80
N ARG A 115 -12.01 8.94 12.44
CA ARG A 115 -13.26 9.60 12.01
C ARG A 115 -13.12 11.11 11.87
N ASN A 116 -12.47 11.73 12.86
CA ASN A 116 -12.37 13.18 12.93
C ASN A 116 -11.06 13.70 12.31
N GLY A 117 -10.14 12.78 11.95
CA GLY A 117 -8.85 13.08 11.36
C GLY A 117 -7.80 13.60 12.37
N PRO A 118 -6.51 13.56 12.03
CA PRO A 118 -5.42 13.98 12.93
C PRO A 118 -5.45 15.47 13.33
N ALA A 119 -6.14 16.30 12.53
CA ALA A 119 -6.22 17.75 12.71
C ALA A 119 -7.41 18.20 13.58
N ASP A 120 -8.47 17.38 13.72
CA ASP A 120 -9.60 17.75 14.57
C ASP A 120 -9.32 17.45 16.04
N ARG A 121 -8.77 18.46 16.72
CA ARG A 121 -8.61 18.48 18.18
C ARG A 121 -9.80 19.14 18.87
N SER A 122 -11.01 19.06 18.33
CA SER A 122 -12.18 19.66 18.96
C SER A 122 -12.34 19.20 20.44
N PRO A 123 -12.79 20.09 21.33
CA PRO A 123 -13.03 19.73 22.74
C PRO A 123 -14.07 18.62 22.89
N ALA A 124 -15.01 18.51 21.94
CA ALA A 124 -15.98 17.42 21.87
C ALA A 124 -15.32 16.05 21.64
N THR A 125 -14.41 15.93 20.67
CA THR A 125 -13.66 14.68 20.41
C THR A 125 -12.82 14.27 21.60
N ARG A 126 -12.12 15.22 22.25
CA ARG A 126 -11.34 14.93 23.46
C ARG A 126 -12.20 14.53 24.65
N ARG A 127 -13.42 15.06 24.76
CA ARG A 127 -14.39 14.65 25.78
C ARG A 127 -14.88 13.23 25.50
N LEU A 128 -15.23 12.91 24.26
CA LEU A 128 -15.65 11.57 23.84
C LEU A 128 -14.56 10.53 24.11
N MET A 129 -13.31 10.79 23.71
CA MET A 129 -12.19 9.88 23.96
C MET A 129 -11.97 9.65 25.47
N ARG A 130 -12.03 10.71 26.28
CA ARG A 130 -11.94 10.59 27.75
C ARG A 130 -13.10 9.79 28.35
N TRP A 131 -14.31 9.95 27.83
CA TRP A 131 -15.46 9.15 28.24
C TRP A 131 -15.28 7.68 27.90
N VAL A 132 -14.81 7.34 26.70
CA VAL A 132 -14.49 5.96 26.33
C VAL A 132 -13.44 5.39 27.29
N VAL A 133 -12.34 6.10 27.52
CA VAL A 133 -11.31 5.65 28.47
C VAL A 133 -11.89 5.46 29.87
N ALA A 134 -12.66 6.42 30.37
CA ALA A 134 -13.24 6.37 31.71
C ALA A 134 -14.21 5.19 31.87
N VAL A 135 -15.10 4.95 30.90
CA VAL A 135 -16.06 3.85 30.94
C VAL A 135 -15.34 2.50 30.92
N TYR A 136 -14.41 2.28 29.98
CA TYR A 136 -13.72 0.99 29.88
C TYR A 136 -12.73 0.76 31.04
N ALA A 137 -12.11 1.82 31.57
CA ALA A 137 -11.30 1.72 32.79
C ALA A 137 -12.17 1.39 34.02
N ALA A 138 -13.36 1.98 34.13
CA ALA A 138 -14.32 1.63 35.19
C ALA A 138 -14.77 0.17 35.07
N VAL A 139 -15.05 -0.32 33.85
CA VAL A 139 -15.35 -1.75 33.62
C VAL A 139 -14.22 -2.63 34.13
N ILE A 140 -12.95 -2.32 33.80
CA ILE A 140 -11.79 -3.08 34.30
C ILE A 140 -11.76 -3.09 35.82
N VAL A 141 -11.92 -1.94 36.49
CA VAL A 141 -11.94 -1.87 37.95
C VAL A 141 -13.07 -2.73 38.55
N VAL A 142 -14.25 -2.70 37.94
CA VAL A 142 -15.41 -3.49 38.39
C VAL A 142 -15.18 -4.99 38.17
N LEU A 143 -14.54 -5.40 37.07
CA LEU A 143 -14.18 -6.81 36.85
C LEU A 143 -13.30 -7.35 37.99
N TRP A 144 -12.26 -6.60 38.38
CA TRP A 144 -11.40 -6.99 39.51
C TRP A 144 -12.13 -6.98 40.85
N ALA A 145 -13.03 -6.01 41.08
CA ALA A 145 -13.82 -5.96 42.30
C ALA A 145 -14.81 -7.13 42.40
N LEU A 146 -15.48 -7.49 41.31
CA LEU A 146 -16.38 -8.63 41.24
C LEU A 146 -15.63 -9.94 41.48
N PHE A 147 -14.47 -10.12 40.83
CA PHE A 147 -13.62 -11.28 41.06
C PHE A 147 -13.19 -11.42 42.53
N ALA A 148 -12.81 -10.31 43.18
CA ALA A 148 -12.42 -10.32 44.59
C ALA A 148 -13.56 -10.69 45.55
N LEU A 149 -14.82 -10.47 45.15
CA LEU A 149 -16.02 -10.82 45.90
C LEU A 149 -16.55 -12.22 45.57
N ALA A 150 -16.11 -12.81 44.45
CA ALA A 150 -16.59 -14.09 43.97
C ALA A 150 -15.95 -15.27 44.72
N ASP A 151 -16.77 -16.27 45.07
CA ASP A 151 -16.29 -17.54 45.63
C ASP A 151 -16.03 -18.56 44.50
N VAL A 152 -14.78 -18.63 44.04
CA VAL A 152 -14.34 -19.45 42.89
C VAL A 152 -13.20 -20.41 43.25
N PRO A 153 -13.43 -21.40 44.15
CA PRO A 153 -12.36 -22.23 44.71
C PRO A 153 -11.83 -23.30 43.75
N ARG A 154 -12.57 -23.64 42.68
CA ARG A 154 -12.18 -24.66 41.71
C ARG A 154 -11.63 -24.01 40.45
N GLU A 155 -10.39 -24.32 40.13
CA GLU A 155 -9.77 -23.86 38.89
C GLU A 155 -10.47 -24.44 37.66
N ARG A 156 -10.91 -23.56 36.75
CA ARG A 156 -11.49 -23.92 35.44
C ARG A 156 -10.77 -23.13 34.35
N LEU A 157 -10.18 -23.84 33.40
CA LEU A 157 -9.35 -23.23 32.35
C LEU A 157 -10.09 -22.98 31.02
N ARG A 158 -11.21 -23.66 30.77
CA ARG A 158 -11.91 -23.64 29.46
C ARG A 158 -13.39 -23.27 29.57
N ASP A 159 -14.07 -23.82 30.56
CA ASP A 159 -15.51 -23.72 30.77
C ASP A 159 -15.86 -22.83 31.98
N LEU A 160 -14.96 -21.93 32.37
CA LEU A 160 -15.18 -21.02 33.50
C LEU A 160 -16.46 -20.20 33.31
N ASP A 161 -16.70 -19.67 32.11
CA ASP A 161 -17.86 -18.85 31.78
C ASP A 161 -19.19 -19.60 31.94
N THR A 162 -19.22 -20.92 31.71
CA THR A 162 -20.45 -21.73 31.82
C THR A 162 -20.59 -22.37 33.20
N TYR A 163 -19.49 -22.84 33.79
CA TYR A 163 -19.48 -23.46 35.12
C TYR A 163 -19.87 -22.49 36.22
N TYR A 164 -19.34 -21.26 36.19
CA TYR A 164 -19.62 -20.22 37.18
C TYR A 164 -20.77 -19.28 36.77
N ALA A 165 -21.57 -19.66 35.76
CA ALA A 165 -22.67 -18.84 35.24
C ALA A 165 -23.75 -18.53 36.29
N THR A 166 -23.90 -19.35 37.34
CA THR A 166 -24.91 -19.17 38.40
C THR A 166 -24.31 -18.69 39.72
N THR A 167 -22.99 -18.53 39.79
CA THR A 167 -22.29 -18.11 41.01
C THR A 167 -22.34 -16.59 41.16
N PRO A 168 -22.72 -16.07 42.34
CA PRO A 168 -22.80 -14.62 42.56
C PRO A 168 -21.44 -13.96 42.40
N PHE A 169 -21.46 -12.71 41.95
CA PHE A 169 -20.32 -11.87 41.53
C PHE A 169 -19.59 -12.38 40.29
N MET A 170 -19.33 -13.69 40.17
CA MET A 170 -18.70 -14.27 38.99
C MET A 170 -19.60 -14.21 37.76
N ARG A 171 -20.90 -14.48 37.93
CA ARG A 171 -21.90 -14.29 36.88
C ARG A 171 -21.91 -12.86 36.38
N GLU A 172 -21.94 -11.89 37.30
CA GLU A 172 -21.93 -10.47 36.98
C GLU A 172 -20.63 -10.08 36.26
N GLU A 173 -19.48 -10.65 36.63
CA GLU A 173 -18.20 -10.44 35.97
C GLU A 173 -18.24 -10.93 34.51
N ILE A 174 -18.69 -12.18 34.30
CA ILE A 174 -18.83 -12.79 32.98
C ILE A 174 -19.74 -11.92 32.10
N LEU A 175 -20.93 -11.55 32.61
CA LEU A 175 -21.87 -10.72 31.88
C LEU A 175 -21.33 -9.33 31.59
N LEU A 176 -20.65 -8.69 32.55
CA LEU A 176 -20.09 -7.36 32.39
C LEU A 176 -19.07 -7.33 31.25
N TYR A 177 -18.16 -8.31 31.23
CA TYR A 177 -17.18 -8.45 30.15
C TYR A 177 -17.86 -8.70 28.81
N LEU A 178 -18.80 -9.66 28.73
CA LEU A 178 -19.51 -10.02 27.50
C LEU A 178 -20.29 -8.84 26.94
N VAL A 179 -21.00 -8.09 27.79
CA VAL A 179 -21.77 -6.90 27.38
C VAL A 179 -20.84 -5.79 26.92
N ALA A 180 -19.76 -5.52 27.65
CA ALA A 180 -18.79 -4.50 27.26
C ALA A 180 -18.11 -4.83 25.91
N HIS A 181 -17.72 -6.09 25.73
CA HIS A 181 -17.13 -6.59 24.49
C HIS A 181 -18.11 -6.52 23.31
N THR A 182 -19.34 -7.02 23.51
CA THR A 182 -20.41 -6.98 22.49
C THR A 182 -20.71 -5.53 22.08
N ALA A 183 -20.84 -4.62 23.04
CA ALA A 183 -21.10 -3.21 22.76
C ALA A 183 -19.97 -2.59 21.93
N ALA A 184 -18.71 -2.85 22.28
CA ALA A 184 -17.55 -2.37 21.52
C ALA A 184 -17.54 -2.90 20.08
N CYS A 185 -17.74 -4.21 19.92
CA CYS A 185 -17.78 -4.90 18.63
C CYS A 185 -18.93 -4.39 17.76
N LEU A 186 -20.12 -4.22 18.34
CA LEU A 186 -21.30 -3.73 17.62
C LEU A 186 -21.13 -2.27 17.16
N ILE A 187 -20.65 -1.39 18.04
CA ILE A 187 -20.38 0.01 17.69
C ILE A 187 -19.36 0.08 16.56
N THR A 188 -18.25 -0.65 16.71
CA THR A 188 -17.19 -0.72 15.70
C THR A 188 -17.71 -1.23 14.36
N TYR A 189 -18.46 -2.34 14.37
CA TYR A 189 -19.05 -2.93 13.17
C TYR A 189 -20.00 -1.97 12.45
N ARG A 190 -20.89 -1.29 13.18
CA ARG A 190 -21.83 -0.33 12.59
C ARG A 190 -21.10 0.87 11.98
N LEU A 191 -20.06 1.38 12.65
CA LEU A 191 -19.23 2.47 12.13
C LEU A 191 -18.54 2.07 10.82
N ILE A 192 -17.84 0.94 10.82
CA ILE A 192 -17.13 0.43 9.64
C ILE A 192 -18.11 0.18 8.49
N ARG A 193 -19.26 -0.45 8.77
CA ARG A 193 -20.26 -0.76 7.75
C ARG A 193 -20.97 0.48 7.21
N ASN A 194 -21.03 1.56 7.97
CA ASN A 194 -21.51 2.85 7.49
C ASN A 194 -20.47 3.50 6.56
N TRP A 195 -19.17 3.46 6.89
CA TRP A 195 -18.09 3.98 6.04
C TRP A 195 -17.98 3.24 4.71
N VAL A 196 -18.02 1.90 4.74
CA VAL A 196 -18.01 1.07 3.52
C VAL A 196 -19.16 1.43 2.57
N ARG A 197 -20.32 1.85 3.12
CA ARG A 197 -21.49 2.26 2.34
C ARG A 197 -21.46 3.72 1.89
N ALA A 198 -20.73 4.59 2.59
CA ALA A 198 -20.78 6.03 2.37
C ALA A 198 -19.76 6.55 1.33
N GLU A 199 -18.80 5.75 0.87
CA GLU A 199 -17.54 6.31 0.39
C GLU A 199 -16.97 5.62 -0.89
N SER A 200 -16.46 6.42 -1.83
CA SER A 200 -15.75 6.02 -3.06
C SER A 200 -14.31 5.59 -2.77
N LEU A 201 -14.15 4.69 -1.81
CA LEU A 201 -12.86 4.18 -1.36
C LEU A 201 -12.16 3.38 -2.47
N ASP A 202 -10.83 3.51 -2.50
CA ASP A 202 -9.97 2.62 -3.28
C ASP A 202 -10.23 1.15 -2.91
N VAL A 203 -10.09 0.26 -3.89
CA VAL A 203 -10.45 -1.16 -3.79
C VAL A 203 -9.71 -1.85 -2.64
N TRP A 204 -8.44 -1.51 -2.42
CA TRP A 204 -7.62 -2.08 -1.34
C TRP A 204 -8.06 -1.63 0.06
N LEU A 205 -8.41 -0.35 0.19
CA LEU A 205 -8.91 0.20 1.45
C LEU A 205 -10.30 -0.35 1.76
N ARG A 206 -11.17 -0.48 0.75
CA ARG A 206 -12.47 -1.15 0.86
C ARG A 206 -12.31 -2.61 1.30
N GLY A 207 -11.36 -3.34 0.72
CA GLY A 207 -11.04 -4.71 1.12
C GLY A 207 -10.58 -4.80 2.57
N GLY A 208 -9.72 -3.88 3.03
CA GLY A 208 -9.25 -3.84 4.42
C GLY A 208 -10.38 -3.56 5.41
N LEU A 209 -11.25 -2.59 5.11
CA LEU A 209 -12.44 -2.27 5.90
C LEU A 209 -13.45 -3.43 5.94
N GLN A 210 -13.64 -4.14 4.82
CA GLN A 210 -14.49 -5.33 4.77
C GLN A 210 -13.92 -6.47 5.64
N ALA A 211 -12.60 -6.69 5.61
CA ALA A 211 -11.94 -7.67 6.48
C ALA A 211 -12.10 -7.29 7.97
N LEU A 212 -11.94 -6.01 8.33
CA LEU A 212 -12.22 -5.54 9.70
C LEU A 212 -13.69 -5.77 10.09
N ALA A 213 -14.64 -5.45 9.20
CA ALA A 213 -16.06 -5.66 9.44
C ALA A 213 -16.40 -7.14 9.65
N LEU A 214 -15.80 -8.03 8.85
CA LEU A 214 -15.94 -9.48 9.00
C LEU A 214 -15.38 -9.95 10.34
N GLY A 215 -14.21 -9.43 10.74
CA GLY A 215 -13.64 -9.72 12.06
C GLY A 215 -14.54 -9.31 13.22
N CYS A 216 -15.14 -8.12 13.15
CA CYS A 216 -16.10 -7.68 14.16
C CYS A 216 -17.38 -8.53 14.16
N ALA A 217 -17.86 -8.95 12.98
CA ALA A 217 -19.01 -9.85 12.88
C ALA A 217 -18.72 -11.22 13.51
N LEU A 218 -17.52 -11.77 13.31
CA LEU A 218 -17.09 -13.02 13.95
C LEU A 218 -16.95 -12.88 15.47
N ASN A 219 -16.48 -11.74 15.99
CA ASN A 219 -16.51 -11.48 17.44
C ASN A 219 -17.95 -11.41 17.98
N LEU A 220 -18.90 -10.86 17.24
CA LEU A 220 -20.32 -10.89 17.65
C LEU A 220 -20.89 -12.31 17.65
N VAL A 221 -20.43 -13.20 16.75
CA VAL A 221 -20.78 -14.62 16.78
C VAL A 221 -20.20 -15.29 18.02
N PHE A 222 -18.95 -14.98 18.37
CA PHE A 222 -18.33 -15.43 19.63
C PHE A 222 -19.16 -14.97 20.85
N ASP A 223 -19.55 -13.70 20.89
CA ASP A 223 -20.34 -13.13 21.99
C ASP A 223 -21.72 -13.78 22.08
N ALA A 224 -22.40 -13.96 20.94
CA ALA A 224 -23.69 -14.63 20.88
C ALA A 224 -23.58 -16.08 21.37
N ALA A 225 -22.55 -16.82 20.93
CA ALA A 225 -22.28 -18.18 21.36
C ALA A 225 -22.11 -18.28 22.89
N LYS A 226 -21.30 -17.38 23.47
CA LYS A 226 -21.05 -17.31 24.91
C LYS A 226 -22.29 -16.91 25.70
N LEU A 227 -22.99 -15.86 25.29
CA LEU A 227 -24.23 -15.40 25.94
C LEU A 227 -25.32 -16.48 25.90
N THR A 228 -25.49 -17.15 24.75
CA THR A 228 -26.46 -18.25 24.63
C THR A 228 -26.11 -19.41 25.55
N ALA A 229 -24.83 -19.80 25.68
CA ALA A 229 -24.41 -20.84 26.61
C ALA A 229 -24.68 -20.46 28.08
N VAL A 230 -24.42 -19.20 28.46
CA VAL A 230 -24.70 -18.69 29.82
C VAL A 230 -26.21 -18.69 30.12
N VAL A 231 -27.03 -18.19 29.18
CA VAL A 231 -28.51 -18.18 29.32
C VAL A 231 -29.07 -19.61 29.35
N ALA A 232 -28.52 -20.52 28.55
CA ALA A 232 -28.89 -21.92 28.58
C ALA A 232 -28.70 -22.52 29.97
N ARG A 233 -27.56 -22.26 30.62
CA ARG A 233 -27.29 -22.71 31.99
C ARG A 233 -28.28 -22.15 33.01
N TRP A 234 -28.76 -20.91 32.85
CA TRP A 234 -29.83 -20.36 33.72
C TRP A 234 -31.19 -21.00 33.50
N THR A 235 -31.46 -21.50 32.29
CA THR A 235 -32.70 -22.21 31.94
C THR A 235 -32.64 -23.71 32.17
N GLY A 236 -31.53 -24.21 32.74
CA GLY A 236 -31.34 -25.64 33.01
C GLY A 236 -30.91 -26.48 31.79
N HIS A 237 -30.60 -25.86 30.66
CA HIS A 237 -30.10 -26.54 29.46
C HIS A 237 -28.57 -26.57 29.43
N ASP A 238 -27.99 -27.63 28.83
CA ASP A 238 -26.56 -27.75 28.62
C ASP A 238 -26.20 -27.47 27.15
N LEU A 239 -25.72 -26.25 26.89
CA LEU A 239 -25.24 -25.80 25.58
C LEU A 239 -23.75 -25.41 25.65
N ASP A 240 -22.99 -26.05 26.52
CA ASP A 240 -21.59 -25.69 26.79
C ASP A 240 -20.66 -25.92 25.58
N TRP A 241 -21.04 -26.80 24.66
CA TRP A 241 -20.33 -27.00 23.38
C TRP A 241 -20.27 -25.70 22.56
N LEU A 242 -21.27 -24.81 22.70
CA LEU A 242 -21.28 -23.51 22.01
C LEU A 242 -20.20 -22.58 22.56
N SER A 243 -19.96 -22.63 23.88
CA SER A 243 -18.88 -21.87 24.55
C SER A 243 -17.50 -22.50 24.33
N THR A 244 -17.43 -23.83 24.26
CA THR A 244 -16.17 -24.58 24.29
C THR A 244 -15.62 -24.89 22.90
N ASP A 245 -16.49 -25.20 21.94
CA ASP A 245 -16.10 -25.65 20.60
C ASP A 245 -16.31 -24.58 19.52
N VAL A 246 -17.35 -23.75 19.63
CA VAL A 246 -17.68 -22.73 18.60
C VAL A 246 -17.01 -21.39 18.88
N ALA A 247 -16.97 -20.97 20.15
CA ALA A 247 -16.44 -19.66 20.50
C ALA A 247 -14.94 -19.51 20.16
N PRO A 248 -14.04 -20.46 20.54
CA PRO A 248 -12.62 -20.33 20.23
C PRO A 248 -12.25 -20.17 18.75
N PRO A 249 -12.76 -21.00 17.80
CA PRO A 249 -12.45 -20.82 16.39
C PRO A 249 -13.03 -19.53 15.82
N ALA A 250 -14.20 -19.08 16.30
CA ALA A 250 -14.76 -17.79 15.88
C ALA A 250 -13.85 -16.62 16.27
N ALA A 251 -13.32 -16.62 17.50
CA ALA A 251 -12.36 -15.63 17.97
C ALA A 251 -11.03 -15.69 17.20
N ALA A 252 -10.54 -16.89 16.89
CA ALA A 252 -9.34 -17.09 16.08
C ALA A 252 -9.48 -16.51 14.66
N LEU A 253 -10.58 -16.83 13.97
CA LEU A 253 -10.88 -16.29 12.65
C LEU A 253 -11.09 -14.78 12.68
N ALA A 254 -11.76 -14.26 13.71
CA ALA A 254 -11.94 -12.83 13.92
C ALA A 254 -10.58 -12.11 13.99
N ALA A 255 -9.63 -12.68 14.74
CA ALA A 255 -8.28 -12.15 14.88
C ALA A 255 -7.54 -12.07 13.54
N ILE A 256 -7.62 -13.13 12.73
CA ILE A 256 -7.00 -13.20 11.40
C ILE A 256 -7.61 -12.14 10.49
N CYS A 257 -8.95 -12.02 10.47
CA CYS A 257 -9.64 -11.00 9.68
C CYS A 257 -9.26 -9.58 10.10
N ILE A 258 -9.15 -9.33 11.42
CA ILE A 258 -8.72 -8.03 11.94
C ILE A 258 -7.26 -7.73 11.55
N ALA A 259 -6.36 -8.70 11.69
CA ALA A 259 -4.95 -8.55 11.30
C ALA A 259 -4.81 -8.25 9.79
N VAL A 260 -5.52 -9.01 8.95
CA VAL A 260 -5.58 -8.77 7.50
C VAL A 260 -6.12 -7.36 7.22
N GLY A 261 -7.17 -6.94 7.93
CA GLY A 261 -7.77 -5.62 7.80
C GLY A 261 -6.79 -4.46 8.06
N PHE A 262 -5.84 -4.62 9.00
CA PHE A 262 -4.79 -3.62 9.25
C PHE A 262 -3.62 -3.68 8.26
N ILE A 263 -3.34 -4.85 7.68
CA ILE A 263 -2.22 -5.06 6.74
C ILE A 263 -2.61 -4.64 5.32
N LEU A 264 -3.80 -5.03 4.86
CA LEU A 264 -4.21 -4.94 3.45
C LEU A 264 -4.15 -3.50 2.88
N PRO A 265 -4.61 -2.44 3.58
CA PRO A 265 -4.53 -1.08 3.07
C PRO A 265 -3.08 -0.58 2.88
N HIS A 266 -2.18 -0.99 3.76
CA HIS A 266 -0.76 -0.58 3.71
C HIS A 266 0.01 -1.35 2.64
N SER A 267 -0.28 -2.65 2.51
CA SER A 267 0.31 -3.50 1.48
C SER A 267 -0.15 -3.10 0.09
N GLY A 268 -1.41 -2.68 -0.07
CA GLY A 268 -1.98 -2.21 -1.34
C GLY A 268 -1.24 -1.00 -1.88
N GLN A 269 -1.07 0.06 -1.07
CA GLN A 269 -0.35 1.27 -1.48
C GLN A 269 1.12 0.98 -1.82
N TYR A 270 1.82 0.23 -0.96
CA TYR A 270 3.22 -0.14 -1.19
C TYR A 270 3.40 -1.01 -2.44
N LEU A 271 2.48 -1.95 -2.68
CA LEU A 271 2.53 -2.82 -3.85
C LEU A 271 2.17 -2.06 -5.12
N GLN A 272 1.22 -1.13 -5.07
CA GLN A 272 0.83 -0.29 -6.19
C GLN A 272 1.95 0.68 -6.59
N ASP A 273 2.63 1.31 -5.63
CA ASP A 273 3.79 2.16 -5.89
C ASP A 273 4.94 1.36 -6.51
N ARG A 274 5.24 0.18 -5.96
CA ARG A 274 6.26 -0.70 -6.53
C ARG A 274 5.88 -1.24 -7.90
N TRP A 275 4.61 -1.56 -8.10
CA TRP A 275 4.11 -2.03 -9.38
C TRP A 275 4.20 -0.92 -10.42
N ARG A 276 3.81 0.32 -10.08
CA ARG A 276 3.98 1.52 -10.92
C ARG A 276 5.45 1.74 -11.28
N VAL A 277 6.36 1.74 -10.30
CA VAL A 277 7.80 1.89 -10.54
C VAL A 277 8.33 0.77 -11.45
N ARG A 278 7.89 -0.47 -11.24
CA ARG A 278 8.32 -1.63 -12.03
C ARG A 278 7.72 -1.61 -13.44
N THR A 279 6.47 -1.19 -13.61
CA THR A 279 5.83 -1.06 -14.92
C THR A 279 6.45 0.08 -15.69
N SER A 280 6.61 1.28 -15.12
CA SER A 280 7.34 2.40 -15.76
C SER A 280 8.76 2.01 -16.13
N HIS A 281 9.50 1.35 -15.22
CA HIS A 281 10.84 0.85 -15.53
C HIS A 281 10.83 -0.18 -16.68
N ARG A 282 9.84 -1.07 -16.77
CA ARG A 282 9.68 -2.01 -17.89
C ARG A 282 9.26 -1.30 -19.19
N ARG A 283 8.38 -0.30 -19.12
CA ARG A 283 7.87 0.46 -20.26
C ARG A 283 8.96 1.30 -20.91
N LEU A 284 9.88 1.86 -20.12
CA LEU A 284 11.07 2.59 -20.59
C LEU A 284 12.20 1.69 -21.12
N ARG A 285 12.04 0.36 -21.09
CA ARG A 285 13.11 -0.58 -21.51
C ARG A 285 13.51 -0.46 -22.98
N PRO A 286 12.57 -0.44 -23.94
CA PRO A 286 12.89 -0.30 -25.37
C PRO A 286 13.68 0.98 -25.67
N LEU A 287 13.21 2.13 -25.19
CA LEU A 287 13.89 3.41 -25.42
C LEU A 287 15.28 3.46 -24.79
N TYR A 288 15.42 2.95 -23.56
CA TYR A 288 16.74 2.82 -22.92
C TYR A 288 17.71 1.94 -23.70
N LEU A 289 17.25 0.81 -24.25
CA LEU A 289 18.12 -0.07 -25.04
C LEU A 289 18.56 0.63 -26.33
N LEU A 290 17.67 1.37 -26.98
CA LEU A 290 17.97 2.16 -28.17
C LEU A 290 19.00 3.27 -27.87
N THR A 291 18.77 4.08 -26.83
CA THR A 291 19.68 5.17 -26.44
C THR A 291 21.01 4.67 -25.87
N ARG A 292 21.05 3.50 -25.24
CA ARG A 292 22.31 2.89 -24.78
C ARG A 292 23.25 2.53 -25.94
N THR A 293 22.74 2.28 -27.15
CA THR A 293 23.60 2.03 -28.31
C THR A 293 24.30 3.27 -28.86
N VAL A 294 23.94 4.44 -28.34
CA VAL A 294 24.38 5.75 -28.79
C VAL A 294 25.40 6.37 -27.83
N ASP A 295 25.48 5.86 -26.60
CA ASP A 295 26.35 6.40 -25.56
C ASP A 295 27.11 5.25 -24.89
N ASP A 296 28.42 5.22 -25.08
CA ASP A 296 29.33 4.21 -24.50
C ASP A 296 29.63 4.48 -23.02
N SER A 297 29.05 5.55 -22.46
CA SER A 297 29.12 5.90 -21.05
C SER A 297 28.46 4.80 -20.20
N ARG A 298 29.26 3.81 -19.81
CA ARG A 298 28.88 2.76 -18.85
C ARG A 298 28.57 3.42 -17.51
N VAL A 299 27.30 3.72 -17.26
CA VAL A 299 26.87 4.11 -15.91
C VAL A 299 27.12 2.91 -14.98
N PRO A 300 27.92 3.04 -13.92
CA PRO A 300 28.27 1.92 -13.06
C PRO A 300 27.00 1.30 -12.46
N PHE A 301 26.87 -0.01 -12.64
CA PHE A 301 25.73 -0.80 -12.20
C PHE A 301 25.79 -0.95 -10.66
N ALA A 302 25.18 -0.01 -9.93
CA ALA A 302 25.09 -0.09 -8.48
C ALA A 302 24.01 -1.13 -8.08
N LEU A 303 24.44 -2.34 -7.76
CA LEU A 303 23.57 -3.46 -7.34
C LEU A 303 22.71 -3.17 -6.10
N ARG A 304 23.00 -2.10 -5.34
CA ARG A 304 22.27 -1.67 -4.12
C ARG A 304 21.35 -0.45 -4.29
N ALA A 305 21.05 0.00 -5.50
CA ALA A 305 20.12 1.13 -5.68
C ALA A 305 18.64 0.69 -5.51
N THR A 306 17.86 1.50 -4.78
CA THR A 306 16.41 1.29 -4.63
C THR A 306 15.71 1.34 -6.00
N PRO A 307 14.56 0.66 -6.18
CA PRO A 307 13.86 0.62 -7.46
C PRO A 307 13.46 2.01 -7.98
N GLU A 308 13.12 2.94 -7.09
CA GLU A 308 12.85 4.36 -7.43
C GLU A 308 14.10 5.04 -8.00
N LEU A 309 15.25 4.92 -7.32
CA LEU A 309 16.53 5.47 -7.80
C LEU A 309 16.94 4.87 -9.14
N ARG A 310 16.62 3.60 -9.38
CA ARG A 310 16.86 2.95 -10.69
C ARG A 310 15.96 3.52 -11.78
N LEU A 311 14.71 3.84 -11.47
CA LEU A 311 13.80 4.50 -12.41
C LEU A 311 14.28 5.92 -12.72
N THR A 312 14.55 6.74 -11.70
CA THR A 312 15.04 8.12 -11.88
C THR A 312 16.33 8.15 -12.69
N ARG A 313 17.33 7.31 -12.36
CA ARG A 313 18.58 7.24 -13.15
C ARG A 313 18.33 6.86 -14.60
N ARG A 314 17.38 5.95 -14.85
CA ARG A 314 17.03 5.52 -16.21
C ARG A 314 16.36 6.65 -16.99
N GLU A 315 15.47 7.40 -16.37
CA GLU A 315 14.82 8.57 -16.95
C GLU A 315 15.83 9.68 -17.25
N THR A 316 16.72 10.01 -16.31
CA THR A 316 17.80 10.97 -16.51
C THR A 316 18.71 10.54 -17.67
N PHE A 317 19.15 9.27 -17.70
CA PHE A 317 19.98 8.77 -18.80
C PHE A 317 19.29 8.87 -20.17
N ILE A 318 18.00 8.51 -20.25
CA ILE A 318 17.23 8.64 -21.49
C ILE A 318 17.16 10.11 -21.91
N ARG A 319 16.85 11.03 -20.99
CA ARG A 319 16.76 12.47 -21.29
C ARG A 319 18.10 13.04 -21.75
N ASP A 320 19.20 12.69 -21.10
CA ASP A 320 20.54 13.14 -21.48
C ASP A 320 20.95 12.61 -22.86
N ALA A 321 20.64 11.33 -23.14
CA ALA A 321 20.93 10.73 -24.43
C ALA A 321 20.06 11.33 -25.55
N LEU A 322 18.78 11.62 -25.29
CA LEU A 322 17.89 12.30 -26.22
C LEU A 322 18.36 13.74 -26.48
N LEU A 323 18.78 14.47 -25.44
CA LEU A 323 19.38 15.80 -25.57
C LEU A 323 20.64 15.79 -26.46
N ARG A 324 21.47 14.74 -26.41
CA ARG A 324 22.61 14.57 -27.32
C ARG A 324 22.21 14.21 -28.76
N LEU A 325 21.04 13.59 -28.93
CA LEU A 325 20.49 13.20 -30.23
C LEU A 325 19.74 14.33 -30.92
N THR A 326 19.36 15.41 -30.23
CA THR A 326 18.61 16.53 -30.82
C THR A 326 19.29 17.11 -32.06
N ARG A 327 20.63 17.21 -32.05
CA ARG A 327 21.42 17.69 -33.20
C ARG A 327 21.35 16.80 -34.45
N HIS A 328 20.89 15.55 -34.31
CA HIS A 328 20.75 14.58 -35.40
C HIS A 328 19.28 14.25 -35.70
N LEU A 329 18.32 14.92 -35.05
CA LEU A 329 16.91 14.73 -35.34
C LEU A 329 16.54 15.46 -36.63
N ASP A 330 16.06 14.71 -37.63
CA ASP A 330 15.41 15.27 -38.81
C ASP A 330 13.95 15.61 -38.49
N GLU A 331 13.68 16.90 -38.32
CA GLU A 331 12.35 17.43 -38.00
C GLU A 331 11.36 17.29 -39.17
N ASP A 332 11.86 17.28 -40.41
CA ASP A 332 11.02 17.10 -41.59
C ASP A 332 10.60 15.63 -41.73
N LEU A 333 11.49 14.69 -41.40
CA LEU A 333 11.16 13.28 -41.27
C LEU A 333 10.11 13.06 -40.16
N ARG A 334 10.28 13.72 -39.00
CA ARG A 334 9.31 13.65 -37.90
C ARG A 334 7.93 14.14 -38.32
N ARG A 335 7.84 15.27 -39.03
CA ARG A 335 6.58 15.81 -39.57
C ARG A 335 5.93 14.88 -40.60
N ARG A 336 6.71 14.33 -41.55
CA ARG A 336 6.20 13.37 -42.54
C ARG A 336 5.70 12.08 -41.89
N ALA A 337 6.44 11.57 -40.90
CA ALA A 337 6.04 10.38 -40.14
C ALA A 337 4.77 10.61 -39.31
N TYR A 338 4.59 11.82 -38.76
CA TYR A 338 3.35 12.18 -38.06
C TYR A 338 2.14 12.19 -38.99
N GLY A 339 2.24 12.85 -40.16
CA GLY A 339 1.20 12.83 -41.18
C GLY A 339 0.89 11.41 -41.66
N ALA A 340 1.92 10.62 -41.93
CA ALA A 340 1.76 9.21 -42.32
C ALA A 340 1.07 8.36 -41.25
N ALA A 341 1.32 8.60 -39.95
CA ALA A 341 0.66 7.88 -38.87
C ALA A 341 -0.82 8.27 -38.72
N LEU A 342 -1.17 9.54 -38.96
CA LEU A 342 -2.57 9.99 -39.01
C LEU A 342 -3.31 9.38 -40.21
N ASP A 343 -2.66 9.32 -41.38
CA ASP A 343 -3.22 8.71 -42.59
C ASP A 343 -3.48 7.20 -42.42
N LEU A 344 -2.72 6.53 -41.55
CA LEU A 344 -2.93 5.14 -41.16
C LEU A 344 -4.04 4.95 -40.10
N GLY A 345 -4.69 6.04 -39.67
CA GLY A 345 -5.82 6.02 -38.74
C GLY A 345 -5.44 6.00 -37.27
N HIS A 346 -4.19 6.29 -36.90
CA HIS A 346 -3.80 6.37 -35.50
C HIS A 346 -4.28 7.67 -34.85
N GLU A 347 -4.69 7.60 -33.58
CA GLU A 347 -5.01 8.78 -32.78
C GLU A 347 -3.80 9.73 -32.67
N ALA A 348 -4.03 11.04 -32.62
CA ALA A 348 -3.00 12.08 -32.59
C ALA A 348 -1.89 11.83 -31.54
N GLY A 349 -2.24 11.39 -30.33
CA GLY A 349 -1.26 11.07 -29.28
C GLY A 349 -0.34 9.90 -29.65
N ARG A 350 -0.89 8.83 -30.25
CA ARG A 350 -0.13 7.66 -30.71
C ARG A 350 0.68 7.99 -31.97
N ALA A 351 0.11 8.76 -32.90
CA ALA A 351 0.79 9.23 -34.10
C ALA A 351 2.05 10.07 -33.75
N LYS A 352 1.94 10.96 -32.75
CA LYS A 352 3.08 11.73 -32.22
C LYS A 352 4.18 10.82 -31.68
N ALA A 353 3.82 9.79 -30.93
CA ALA A 353 4.77 8.83 -30.35
C ALA A 353 5.47 7.96 -31.42
N LEU A 354 4.74 7.51 -32.45
CA LEU A 354 5.29 6.76 -33.58
C LEU A 354 6.25 7.62 -34.42
N ALA A 355 5.86 8.85 -34.72
CA ALA A 355 6.71 9.80 -35.45
C ALA A 355 8.02 10.12 -34.70
N ALA A 356 7.92 10.33 -33.39
CA ALA A 356 9.06 10.47 -32.51
C ALA A 356 9.97 9.23 -32.51
N ALA A 357 9.40 8.03 -32.46
CA ALA A 357 10.15 6.78 -32.52
C ALA A 357 10.90 6.61 -33.85
N VAL A 358 10.27 6.95 -34.98
CA VAL A 358 10.90 6.95 -36.32
C VAL A 358 12.08 7.93 -36.36
N ALA A 359 11.87 9.18 -35.91
CA ALA A 359 12.91 10.21 -35.90
C ALA A 359 14.09 9.84 -35.00
N ILE A 360 13.85 9.26 -33.83
CA ILE A 360 14.91 8.81 -32.91
C ILE A 360 15.69 7.62 -33.52
N GLN A 361 15.02 6.65 -34.14
CA GLN A 361 15.73 5.55 -34.82
C GLN A 361 16.61 6.04 -35.96
N ASP A 362 16.13 7.01 -36.74
CA ASP A 362 16.91 7.60 -37.83
C ASP A 362 18.09 8.41 -37.29
N ALA A 363 17.88 9.25 -36.28
CA ALA A 363 18.95 10.00 -35.62
C ALA A 363 20.04 9.08 -35.02
N VAL A 364 19.64 7.95 -34.43
CA VAL A 364 20.56 6.91 -33.94
C VAL A 364 21.36 6.31 -35.11
N ALA A 365 20.71 5.97 -36.21
CA ALA A 365 21.35 5.40 -37.39
C ALA A 365 22.32 6.40 -38.07
N THR A 366 21.91 7.66 -38.17
CA THR A 366 22.72 8.76 -38.71
C THR A 366 23.94 9.05 -37.85
N ARG A 367 23.80 9.07 -36.51
CA ARG A 367 24.95 9.20 -35.59
C ARG A 367 25.90 8.00 -35.67
N ARG A 368 25.41 6.78 -35.90
CA ARG A 368 26.29 5.60 -36.10
C ARG A 368 27.09 5.69 -37.40
N ARG A 369 26.51 6.29 -38.44
CA ARG A 369 27.16 6.52 -39.75
C ARG A 369 28.15 7.70 -39.71
N SER A 370 27.90 8.68 -38.84
CA SER A 370 28.78 9.81 -38.56
C SER A 370 29.30 9.73 -37.12
N PRO A 371 30.19 8.78 -36.79
CA PRO A 371 30.92 8.89 -35.54
C PRO A 371 31.61 10.24 -35.56
N GLU A 372 31.46 11.05 -34.52
CA GLU A 372 32.31 12.22 -34.35
C GLU A 372 33.75 11.72 -34.45
N ASN A 373 34.44 12.08 -35.54
CA ASN A 373 35.88 12.19 -35.57
C ASN A 373 36.24 13.30 -34.59
N GLY A 374 36.11 13.00 -33.29
CA GLY A 374 36.83 13.69 -32.26
C GLY A 374 38.29 13.40 -32.54
N VAL A 375 38.93 14.31 -33.28
CA VAL A 375 40.33 14.62 -33.06
C VAL A 375 40.44 14.85 -31.57
N THR A 376 40.79 13.78 -30.85
CA THR A 376 41.45 13.90 -29.57
C THR A 376 42.75 14.56 -29.97
N ALA A 377 42.79 15.89 -29.89
CA ALA A 377 44.03 16.59 -29.66
C ALA A 377 44.58 15.95 -28.38
N THR A 378 45.37 14.91 -28.60
CA THR A 378 46.28 14.37 -27.62
C THR A 378 47.18 15.55 -27.34
N LEU A 379 46.83 16.35 -26.32
CA LEU A 379 47.81 17.09 -25.58
C LEU A 379 48.71 16.01 -25.00
N VAL A 380 49.71 15.63 -25.80
CA VAL A 380 50.91 14.99 -25.30
C VAL A 380 51.33 15.89 -24.16
N ALA A 381 51.25 15.35 -22.95
CA ALA A 381 51.90 15.92 -21.80
C ALA A 381 53.40 15.98 -22.13
N GLY A 382 53.81 17.10 -22.73
CA GLY A 382 55.22 17.50 -22.71
C GLY A 382 55.65 17.62 -21.25
N PRO A 383 56.88 17.22 -20.92
CA PRO A 383 57.33 17.24 -19.53
C PRO A 383 57.23 18.66 -18.99
N LEU A 384 56.48 18.82 -17.89
CA LEU A 384 56.42 20.08 -17.16
C LEU A 384 57.81 20.37 -16.58
N VAL A 385 58.56 21.21 -17.28
CA VAL A 385 59.70 21.94 -16.72
C VAL A 385 59.13 23.02 -15.82
N PHE A 386 59.34 22.90 -14.51
CA PHE A 386 59.04 23.93 -13.52
C PHE A 386 60.22 24.90 -13.39
N PRO A 387 60.04 26.22 -13.62
CA PRO A 387 60.98 27.21 -13.15
C PRO A 387 60.57 27.74 -11.76
N GLY A 388 61.41 27.42 -10.78
CA GLY A 388 61.82 28.22 -9.61
C GLY A 388 60.84 29.22 -8.96
N LEU A 389 60.44 28.85 -7.74
CA LEU A 389 60.46 29.65 -6.50
C LEU A 389 60.77 31.16 -6.59
N GLY A 390 59.79 31.97 -6.16
CA GLY A 390 59.97 33.33 -5.70
C GLY A 390 58.92 33.66 -4.63
N THR A 391 59.30 33.52 -3.37
CA THR A 391 58.55 33.86 -2.16
C THR A 391 58.26 35.35 -2.02
N GLY A 392 57.06 35.74 -1.58
CA GLY A 392 56.80 37.10 -1.10
C GLY A 392 55.33 37.46 -0.80
N THR A 393 54.89 37.18 0.43
CA THR A 393 54.06 38.03 1.32
C THR A 393 53.18 39.17 0.76
N GLY A 394 51.91 39.19 1.19
CA GLY A 394 51.30 40.40 1.76
C GLY A 394 49.93 40.89 1.21
N ALA A 395 48.86 40.61 2.00
CA ALA A 395 47.75 41.50 2.39
C ALA A 395 46.82 42.25 1.39
N GLY A 396 45.49 42.07 1.57
CA GLY A 396 44.57 43.18 1.92
C GLY A 396 43.44 43.62 0.95
N SER A 397 42.19 43.59 1.47
CA SER A 397 40.95 44.35 1.06
C SER A 397 40.27 43.98 -0.28
N GLY A 398 38.95 44.02 -0.50
CA GLY A 398 37.75 44.45 0.24
C GLY A 398 36.82 45.32 -0.64
N SER A 399 35.64 44.85 -1.06
CA SER A 399 34.37 45.58 -1.38
C SER A 399 33.35 44.54 -1.94
N ALA A 400 32.05 44.42 -1.61
CA ALA A 400 30.91 45.31 -1.35
C ALA A 400 30.19 45.84 -2.60
N GLY A 401 28.89 45.49 -2.73
CA GLY A 401 27.82 46.35 -3.28
C GLY A 401 27.01 45.85 -4.50
N GLY A 402 25.67 45.88 -4.41
CA GLY A 402 24.82 46.25 -5.55
C GLY A 402 23.55 45.43 -5.84
N SER A 403 22.44 45.82 -5.21
CA SER A 403 21.04 45.48 -5.49
C SER A 403 20.44 46.26 -6.68
N GLY A 404 19.34 45.78 -7.28
CA GLY A 404 18.52 46.58 -8.20
C GLY A 404 17.23 45.87 -8.66
N GLU A 405 16.10 46.29 -8.09
CA GLU A 405 14.72 46.02 -8.51
C GLU A 405 14.32 46.78 -9.79
N GLY A 406 13.28 46.30 -10.49
CA GLY A 406 12.61 47.03 -11.57
C GLY A 406 11.22 46.48 -11.86
N SER A 407 10.19 47.30 -11.61
CA SER A 407 8.76 47.05 -11.66
C SER A 407 8.09 47.70 -12.90
N GLY A 408 6.88 47.27 -13.25
CA GLY A 408 5.92 47.91 -14.19
C GLY A 408 5.04 46.86 -14.91
N ALA A 409 3.74 46.65 -14.65
CA ALA A 409 2.55 47.52 -14.79
C ALA A 409 2.48 48.20 -16.18
N GLY A 410 1.42 48.14 -17.00
CA GLY A 410 0.03 47.67 -16.93
C GLY A 410 -0.69 48.05 -18.26
N LEU A 411 -2.03 48.09 -18.25
CA LEU A 411 -3.00 48.48 -19.32
C LEU A 411 -3.50 47.31 -20.20
N GLY A 412 -4.77 47.17 -20.55
CA GLY A 412 -5.96 47.99 -20.38
C GLY A 412 -7.13 47.35 -21.16
N SER A 413 -8.35 47.57 -20.68
CA SER A 413 -9.65 47.01 -21.07
C SER A 413 -10.31 47.63 -22.31
N GLY A 414 -11.24 46.91 -22.96
CA GLY A 414 -12.24 47.48 -23.88
C GLY A 414 -13.36 46.51 -24.29
N LEU A 415 -14.61 46.84 -23.91
CA LEU A 415 -15.91 46.30 -24.37
C LEU A 415 -16.19 46.75 -25.84
N GLY A 416 -17.11 46.24 -26.68
CA GLY A 416 -18.21 45.27 -26.64
C GLY A 416 -19.14 45.49 -27.87
N SER A 417 -20.03 44.51 -28.15
CA SER A 417 -21.31 44.54 -28.93
C SER A 417 -21.34 44.39 -30.47
N GLY A 418 -22.20 43.45 -30.94
CA GLY A 418 -23.04 43.61 -32.16
C GLY A 418 -22.95 42.56 -33.28
N ASP A 419 -23.71 41.47 -33.19
CA ASP A 419 -24.08 40.49 -34.25
C ASP A 419 -25.27 41.03 -35.12
N PRO A 420 -25.82 40.41 -36.21
CA PRO A 420 -25.52 39.13 -36.87
C PRO A 420 -25.66 39.09 -38.44
N ALA A 421 -25.47 37.88 -39.01
CA ALA A 421 -26.03 37.31 -40.26
C ALA A 421 -25.09 37.13 -41.48
N GLY A 422 -24.91 35.87 -41.91
CA GLY A 422 -24.40 35.56 -43.26
C GLY A 422 -23.73 34.20 -43.54
N ALA A 423 -24.42 33.07 -43.28
CA ALA A 423 -24.29 31.76 -43.97
C ALA A 423 -22.95 30.96 -43.96
N PRO A 424 -23.01 29.62 -44.10
CA PRO A 424 -22.04 28.69 -43.51
C PRO A 424 -20.93 28.32 -44.51
N GLY A 425 -19.68 28.54 -44.13
CA GLY A 425 -18.54 28.23 -44.98
C GLY A 425 -17.32 27.86 -44.17
N ARG A 426 -17.07 26.55 -44.06
CA ARG A 426 -15.77 25.94 -43.72
C ARG A 426 -15.29 26.24 -42.30
N ALA A 427 -15.57 25.33 -41.38
CA ALA A 427 -14.77 25.22 -40.16
C ALA A 427 -13.31 25.00 -40.57
N VAL A 428 -12.53 26.08 -40.55
CA VAL A 428 -11.08 26.00 -40.55
C VAL A 428 -10.74 25.36 -39.22
N PHE A 429 -10.48 24.06 -39.24
CA PHE A 429 -9.82 23.40 -38.12
C PHE A 429 -8.58 24.22 -37.79
N PRO A 430 -8.33 24.55 -36.50
CA PRO A 430 -7.07 25.18 -36.15
C PRO A 430 -5.96 24.27 -36.66
N GLU A 431 -5.11 24.81 -37.52
CA GLU A 431 -3.90 24.14 -37.98
C GLU A 431 -3.09 23.82 -36.73
N PHE A 432 -3.17 22.57 -36.29
CA PHE A 432 -2.45 22.10 -35.12
C PHE A 432 -0.99 21.95 -35.58
N THR A 433 -0.26 23.05 -35.54
CA THR A 433 1.19 23.03 -35.70
C THR A 433 1.73 22.17 -34.57
N VAL A 434 2.17 20.95 -34.89
CA VAL A 434 3.02 20.16 -34.00
C VAL A 434 4.15 21.10 -33.60
N SER A 435 4.18 21.45 -32.32
CA SER A 435 5.25 22.25 -31.75
C SER A 435 6.58 21.58 -32.19
N SER A 436 7.34 22.35 -32.97
CA SER A 436 8.65 22.01 -33.49
C SER A 436 9.73 22.05 -32.41
N ASP A 437 9.33 22.12 -31.14
CA ASP A 437 10.22 22.11 -30.01
C ASP A 437 10.71 20.67 -29.72
N PRO A 438 12.01 20.36 -29.91
CA PRO A 438 12.57 19.05 -29.55
C PRO A 438 12.37 18.69 -28.07
N THR A 439 12.06 19.68 -27.23
CA THR A 439 11.74 19.49 -25.81
C THR A 439 10.42 18.73 -25.58
N ASP A 440 9.52 18.67 -26.56
CA ASP A 440 8.29 17.87 -26.48
C ASP A 440 8.54 16.36 -26.49
N LEU A 441 9.68 15.91 -27.03
CA LEU A 441 10.12 14.50 -26.95
C LEU A 441 10.50 14.10 -25.51
N LEU A 442 10.93 15.05 -24.69
CA LEU A 442 11.35 14.82 -23.30
C LEU A 442 10.16 14.68 -22.34
N LYS A 443 8.99 15.20 -22.74
CA LYS A 443 7.73 15.11 -21.97
C LYS A 443 7.07 13.73 -22.12
N ASP A 444 7.21 13.10 -23.29
CA ASP A 444 6.44 11.89 -23.66
C ASP A 444 7.30 10.61 -23.81
N ILE A 445 8.43 10.50 -23.10
CA ILE A 445 9.38 9.38 -23.22
C ILE A 445 8.76 7.98 -23.02
N GLU A 446 7.70 7.86 -22.21
CA GLU A 446 7.00 6.59 -22.00
C GLU A 446 6.17 6.19 -23.22
N ALA A 447 5.45 7.14 -23.84
CA ALA A 447 4.66 6.90 -25.04
C ALA A 447 5.55 6.51 -26.23
N VAL A 448 6.68 7.19 -26.40
CA VAL A 448 7.70 6.86 -27.42
C VAL A 448 8.29 5.47 -27.17
N SER A 449 8.59 5.14 -25.91
CA SER A 449 9.13 3.82 -25.56
C SER A 449 8.12 2.68 -25.75
N LEU A 450 6.82 2.94 -25.61
CA LEU A 450 5.76 1.99 -25.97
C LEU A 450 5.65 1.82 -27.49
N ALA A 451 5.68 2.91 -28.26
CA ALA A 451 5.67 2.87 -29.72
C ALA A 451 6.86 2.06 -30.28
N LEU A 452 8.05 2.15 -29.66
CA LEU A 452 9.23 1.36 -30.03
C LEU A 452 9.07 -0.16 -29.87
N ARG A 453 8.01 -0.65 -29.19
CA ARG A 453 7.70 -2.09 -29.13
C ARG A 453 6.98 -2.58 -30.38
N GLU A 454 6.28 -1.70 -31.09
CA GLU A 454 5.45 -2.01 -32.25
C GLU A 454 6.22 -1.73 -33.54
N GLN A 455 7.26 -2.54 -33.83
CA GLN A 455 8.13 -2.30 -35.00
C GLN A 455 7.38 -2.35 -36.34
N ALA A 456 6.34 -3.18 -36.45
CA ALA A 456 5.52 -3.25 -37.66
C ALA A 456 4.79 -1.93 -37.96
N GLU A 457 4.28 -1.24 -36.92
CA GLU A 457 3.65 0.08 -37.07
C GLU A 457 4.69 1.14 -37.47
N ILE A 458 5.89 1.09 -36.87
CA ILE A 458 7.00 2.00 -37.22
C ILE A 458 7.43 1.81 -38.68
N GLU A 459 7.53 0.57 -39.16
CA GLU A 459 7.88 0.26 -40.54
C GLU A 459 6.79 0.71 -41.51
N ALA A 460 5.52 0.51 -41.18
CA ALA A 460 4.39 1.00 -41.98
C ALA A 460 4.38 2.53 -42.09
N VAL A 461 4.59 3.23 -40.97
CA VAL A 461 4.72 4.70 -40.94
C VAL A 461 5.93 5.16 -41.76
N ARG A 462 7.09 4.48 -41.64
CA ARG A 462 8.31 4.82 -42.41
C ARG A 462 8.10 4.61 -43.91
N ALA A 463 7.52 3.49 -44.31
CA ALA A 463 7.23 3.20 -45.71
C ALA A 463 6.26 4.23 -46.31
N ARG A 464 5.22 4.60 -45.55
CA ARG A 464 4.24 5.61 -45.96
C ARG A 464 4.82 7.02 -46.02
N ALA A 465 5.68 7.39 -45.06
CA ALA A 465 6.37 8.68 -45.03
C ALA A 465 7.39 8.82 -46.16
N ALA A 466 8.05 7.71 -46.57
CA ALA A 466 8.94 7.68 -47.73
C ALA A 466 8.18 7.76 -49.07
N ALA A 467 6.97 7.22 -49.12
CA ALA A 467 6.10 7.26 -50.29
C ALA A 467 5.39 8.60 -50.51
N SER A 468 5.42 9.52 -49.52
CA SER A 468 4.86 10.86 -49.62
C SER A 468 5.96 11.82 -50.09
N PRO A 469 6.00 12.22 -51.37
CA PRO A 469 7.06 13.09 -51.86
C PRO A 469 6.96 14.44 -51.18
N ALA A 470 8.12 15.06 -50.87
CA ALA A 470 8.17 16.48 -50.57
C ALA A 470 7.41 17.22 -51.67
N LYS A 471 6.34 17.94 -51.32
CA LYS A 471 5.78 18.96 -52.20
C LYS A 471 6.86 20.03 -52.38
N SER A 472 7.73 19.80 -53.36
CA SER A 472 8.60 20.80 -53.96
C SER A 472 7.73 22.00 -54.28
N GLY A 473 8.14 23.17 -53.81
CA GLY A 473 7.58 24.44 -54.26
C GLY A 473 7.57 24.47 -55.79
N ALA A 474 6.41 24.77 -56.35
CA ALA A 474 6.32 25.19 -57.74
C ALA A 474 6.74 26.67 -57.79
N PRO A 475 7.68 27.06 -58.67
CA PRO A 475 8.05 28.45 -58.83
C PRO A 475 6.91 29.20 -59.52
N ALA A 476 6.69 30.45 -59.10
CA ALA A 476 5.96 31.42 -59.90
C ALA A 476 6.62 31.51 -61.29
N ARG A 477 5.82 31.31 -62.34
CA ARG A 477 6.16 31.77 -63.69
C ARG A 477 4.92 32.43 -64.29
N GLU A 478 5.14 33.73 -64.56
CA GLU A 478 4.49 34.69 -65.46
C GLU A 478 2.98 34.65 -65.66
#